data_AF-A0A242BX54-F1
#
_entry.id   AF-A0A242BX54-F1
#
_cell.length_a   1.000
_cell.length_b   1.000
_cell.length_c   1.000
_cell.angle_alpha   90.00
_cell.angle_beta   90.00
_cell.angle_gamma   90.00
#
_symmetry.space_group_name_H-M   'P 1'
#
loop_
_entity.id
_entity.type
_entity.pdbx_description
1 polymer ?
#
loop_
_entity_poly.entity_id
_entity_poly.type
_entity_poly.pdbx_seq_one_letter_code
_entity_poly.pdbx_strand_id
1 'polypeptide(L)'
;MSIWIKFTSTDATSNHELRGAYIEFQNPQIRSNALDPATFPTAPSNQFNHQTIDVGTEGNTLMSAAPGQGAGLSTVQWGDQTLLNQQHAAGEEDILNEAIWLHIPTGANPQATAYTATLTWHLSATPGN
;
A
#
# COMPACT_ATOMS: atom_id res chain seq x y z
N MET A 1 -4.01 -9.03 -5.33
CA MET A 1 -4.23 -8.36 -4.03
C MET A 1 -4.53 -6.90 -4.28
N SER A 2 -5.57 -6.35 -3.66
CA SER A 2 -5.94 -4.94 -3.80
C SER A 2 -6.20 -4.26 -2.47
N ILE A 3 -6.23 -2.93 -2.49
CA ILE A 3 -6.37 -2.09 -1.31
C ILE A 3 -7.33 -0.92 -1.54
N TRP A 4 -8.06 -0.59 -0.49
CA TRP A 4 -8.97 0.55 -0.43
C TRP A 4 -8.70 1.39 0.82
N ILE A 5 -8.72 2.71 0.66
CA ILE A 5 -8.55 3.68 1.73
C ILE A 5 -9.44 4.89 1.51
N LYS A 6 -10.03 5.39 2.60
CA LYS A 6 -10.83 6.62 2.60
C LYS A 6 -10.57 7.40 3.89
N PHE A 7 -10.19 8.67 3.75
CA PHE A 7 -10.03 9.59 4.88
C PHE A 7 -11.32 10.35 5.16
N THR A 8 -11.89 10.16 6.34
CA THR A 8 -13.11 10.82 6.80
C THR A 8 -12.85 11.67 8.03
N SER A 9 -13.47 12.84 8.09
CA SER A 9 -13.46 13.75 9.23
C SER A 9 -13.88 13.03 10.51
N THR A 10 -13.20 13.34 11.61
CA THR A 10 -13.58 12.87 12.95
C THR A 10 -14.46 13.87 13.72
N ASP A 11 -14.70 15.05 13.16
CA ASP A 11 -15.51 16.08 13.79
C ASP A 11 -17.00 15.66 13.81
N ALA A 12 -17.62 15.68 14.99
CA ALA A 12 -18.96 15.12 15.21
C ALA A 12 -20.08 15.75 14.37
N THR A 13 -19.84 16.93 13.77
CA THR A 13 -20.81 17.69 12.96
C THR A 13 -20.46 17.71 11.47
N SER A 14 -19.39 17.02 11.06
CA SER A 14 -18.80 17.10 9.71
C SER A 14 -18.43 15.70 9.19
N ASN A 15 -19.08 15.29 8.09
CA ASN A 15 -18.77 14.05 7.35
C ASN A 15 -17.85 14.31 6.14
N HIS A 16 -16.96 15.30 6.24
CA HIS A 16 -16.10 15.67 5.12
C HIS A 16 -15.08 14.57 4.81
N GLU A 17 -14.86 14.36 3.51
CA GLU A 17 -13.82 13.46 3.01
C GLU A 17 -12.61 14.28 2.57
N LEU A 18 -11.40 13.81 2.92
CA LEU A 18 -10.18 14.40 2.37
C LEU A 18 -9.98 13.88 0.94
N ARG A 19 -10.13 14.78 -0.03
CA ARG A 19 -10.00 14.48 -1.47
C ARG A 19 -8.64 14.96 -1.99
N GLY A 20 -8.09 14.23 -2.96
CA GLY A 20 -6.80 14.56 -3.58
C GLY A 20 -5.58 14.11 -2.77
N ALA A 21 -5.79 13.44 -1.64
CA ALA A 21 -4.72 12.72 -0.95
C ALA A 21 -4.43 11.41 -1.68
N TYR A 22 -3.17 10.98 -1.63
CA TYR A 22 -2.73 9.71 -2.17
C TYR A 22 -1.58 9.14 -1.36
N ILE A 23 -1.42 7.82 -1.41
CA ILE A 23 -0.26 7.13 -0.85
C ILE A 23 0.67 6.76 -2.00
N GLU A 24 1.95 7.08 -1.87
CA GLU A 24 3.00 6.61 -2.76
C GLU A 24 3.79 5.49 -2.08
N PHE A 25 3.99 4.39 -2.80
CA PHE A 25 4.86 3.29 -2.43
C PHE A 25 6.04 3.23 -3.40
N GLN A 26 7.27 3.31 -2.89
CA GLN A 26 8.47 3.41 -3.71
C GLN A 26 9.20 2.07 -3.82
N ASN A 27 9.69 1.77 -5.02
CA ASN A 27 10.54 0.64 -5.34
C ASN A 27 9.99 -0.73 -4.88
N PRO A 28 8.79 -1.14 -5.33
CA PRO A 28 8.21 -2.42 -4.93
C PRO A 28 9.17 -3.59 -5.23
N GLN A 29 9.38 -4.45 -4.24
CA GLN A 29 10.22 -5.64 -4.36
C GLN A 29 9.36 -6.90 -4.27
N ILE A 30 9.37 -7.72 -5.31
CA ILE A 30 8.75 -9.05 -5.26
C ILE A 30 9.75 -10.03 -4.64
N ARG A 31 9.35 -10.67 -3.54
CA ARG A 31 10.04 -11.82 -2.96
C ARG A 31 9.19 -13.07 -3.19
N SER A 32 9.77 -14.09 -3.77
CA SER A 32 9.11 -15.37 -4.01
C SER A 32 10.02 -16.52 -3.63
N ASN A 33 9.44 -17.64 -3.21
CA ASN A 33 10.15 -18.90 -3.04
C ASN A 33 10.13 -19.78 -4.31
N ALA A 34 9.51 -19.31 -5.39
CA ALA A 34 9.53 -20.01 -6.66
C ALA A 34 10.97 -20.05 -7.23
N LEU A 35 11.31 -21.16 -7.88
CA LEU A 35 12.65 -21.37 -8.44
C LEU A 35 12.87 -20.62 -9.75
N ASP A 36 11.79 -20.35 -10.49
CA ASP A 36 11.83 -19.68 -11.79
C ASP A 36 11.32 -18.24 -11.67
N PRO A 37 12.18 -17.22 -11.82
CA PRO A 37 11.78 -15.81 -11.83
C PRO A 37 10.70 -15.46 -12.84
N ALA A 38 10.56 -16.20 -13.95
CA ALA A 38 9.50 -15.95 -14.93
C ALA A 38 8.09 -16.23 -14.36
N THR A 39 8.00 -17.02 -13.29
CA THR A 39 6.75 -17.32 -12.59
C THR A 39 6.42 -16.32 -11.49
N PHE A 40 7.26 -15.30 -11.26
CA PHE A 40 7.02 -14.33 -10.21
C PHE A 40 5.81 -13.46 -10.59
N PRO A 41 4.99 -13.06 -9.61
CA PRO A 41 4.00 -12.02 -9.84
C PRO A 41 4.68 -10.67 -10.07
N THR A 42 3.90 -9.67 -10.47
CA THR A 42 4.34 -8.31 -10.70
C THR A 42 3.64 -7.34 -9.75
N ALA A 43 4.36 -6.32 -9.29
CA ALA A 43 3.79 -5.17 -8.59
C ALA A 43 3.65 -3.99 -9.58
N PRO A 44 2.48 -3.33 -9.66
CA PRO A 44 2.33 -2.16 -10.50
C PRO A 44 3.27 -1.03 -10.07
N SER A 45 3.94 -0.39 -11.03
CA SER A 45 4.74 0.81 -10.78
C SER A 45 4.86 1.67 -12.04
N ASN A 46 5.13 2.95 -11.86
CA ASN A 46 5.40 3.90 -12.93
C ASN A 46 6.87 3.85 -13.37
N GLN A 47 7.26 4.70 -14.31
CA GLN A 47 8.64 4.79 -14.83
C GLN A 47 9.71 5.16 -13.78
N PHE A 48 9.31 5.62 -12.59
CA PHE A 48 10.19 5.92 -11.45
C PHE A 48 10.17 4.79 -10.41
N ASN A 49 9.57 3.63 -10.73
CA ASN A 49 9.33 2.52 -9.81
C ASN A 49 8.45 2.90 -8.61
N HIS A 50 7.53 3.85 -8.77
CA HIS A 50 6.59 4.22 -7.71
C HIS A 50 5.19 3.72 -8.04
N GLN A 51 4.45 3.33 -7.01
CA GLN A 51 3.03 3.02 -7.08
C GLN A 51 2.24 4.07 -6.31
N THR A 52 1.21 4.64 -6.93
CA THR A 52 0.30 5.59 -6.28
C THR A 52 -1.05 4.94 -6.02
N ILE A 53 -1.62 5.22 -4.84
CA ILE A 53 -2.93 4.77 -4.41
C ILE A 53 -3.74 6.01 -4.05
N ASP A 54 -4.68 6.35 -4.92
CA ASP A 54 -5.57 7.47 -4.69
C ASP A 54 -6.54 7.15 -3.55
N VAL A 55 -6.65 8.07 -2.60
CA VAL A 55 -7.63 7.97 -1.54
C VAL A 55 -9.03 8.08 -2.15
N GLY A 56 -9.91 7.17 -1.75
CA GLY A 56 -11.31 7.12 -2.20
C GLY A 56 -11.54 6.24 -3.43
N THR A 57 -10.49 5.70 -4.06
CA THR A 57 -10.61 4.78 -5.19
C THR A 57 -10.54 3.33 -4.70
N GLU A 58 -11.52 2.51 -5.09
CA GLU A 58 -11.53 1.07 -4.80
C GLU A 58 -10.65 0.28 -5.78
N GLY A 59 -10.11 -0.85 -5.32
CA GLY A 59 -9.50 -1.84 -6.21
C GLY A 59 -8.07 -1.55 -6.67
N ASN A 60 -7.30 -0.71 -5.96
CA ASN A 60 -5.90 -0.46 -6.30
C ASN A 60 -5.08 -1.76 -6.17
N THR A 61 -4.59 -2.28 -7.29
CA THR A 61 -3.86 -3.57 -7.32
C THR A 61 -2.45 -3.38 -6.81
N LEU A 62 -2.02 -4.17 -5.84
CA LEU A 62 -0.66 -4.12 -5.26
C LEU A 62 0.27 -5.19 -5.84
N MET A 63 -0.32 -6.31 -6.23
CA MET A 63 0.38 -7.44 -6.82
C MET A 63 -0.61 -8.22 -7.66
N SER A 64 -0.19 -8.54 -8.88
CA SER A 64 -0.94 -9.32 -9.87
C SER A 64 -0.08 -10.46 -10.39
N ALA A 65 -0.71 -11.56 -10.78
CA ALA A 65 -0.09 -12.68 -11.44
C ALA A 65 -0.82 -12.93 -12.76
N ALA A 66 -0.09 -12.94 -13.87
CA ALA A 66 -0.61 -13.40 -15.15
C ALA A 66 -0.72 -14.94 -15.17
N PRO A 67 -1.39 -15.56 -16.16
CA PRO A 67 -1.32 -17.00 -16.35
C PRO A 67 0.12 -17.51 -16.40
N GLY A 68 0.43 -18.52 -15.59
CA GLY A 68 1.79 -19.05 -15.42
C GLY A 68 2.65 -18.32 -14.38
N GLN A 69 2.16 -17.24 -13.79
CA GLN A 69 2.78 -16.55 -12.65
C GLN A 69 2.06 -16.85 -11.33
N GLY A 70 2.67 -16.46 -10.22
CA GLY A 70 2.13 -16.64 -8.88
C GLY A 70 2.32 -18.04 -8.32
N ALA A 71 3.26 -18.81 -8.88
CA ALA A 71 3.65 -20.10 -8.31
C ALA A 71 4.30 -19.88 -6.93
N GLY A 72 3.97 -20.76 -5.98
CA GLY A 72 4.52 -20.71 -4.63
C GLY A 72 4.02 -19.52 -3.79
N LEU A 73 4.79 -19.18 -2.75
CA LEU A 73 4.53 -18.06 -1.87
C LEU A 73 5.28 -16.83 -2.40
N SER A 74 4.53 -15.77 -2.66
CA SER A 74 5.09 -14.49 -3.09
C SER A 74 4.59 -13.36 -2.21
N THR A 75 5.47 -12.39 -1.96
CA THR A 75 5.18 -11.16 -1.22
C THR A 75 5.68 -9.96 -2.00
N VAL A 76 4.95 -8.86 -1.95
CA VAL A 76 5.45 -7.55 -2.36
C VAL A 76 5.88 -6.80 -1.11
N GLN A 77 7.07 -6.19 -1.16
CA GLN A 77 7.69 -5.48 -0.05
C GLN A 77 8.09 -4.07 -0.48
N TRP A 78 7.95 -3.11 0.44
CA TRP A 78 8.43 -1.74 0.28
C TRP A 78 9.31 -1.37 1.47
N GLY A 79 10.43 -0.71 1.19
CA GLY A 79 11.44 -0.35 2.18
C GLY A 79 12.42 -1.48 2.52
N ASP A 80 13.38 -1.18 3.40
CA ASP A 80 14.33 -2.16 3.91
C ASP A 80 13.68 -3.02 5.00
N GLN A 81 13.11 -4.15 4.60
CA GLN A 81 12.44 -5.06 5.53
C GLN A 81 13.39 -5.67 6.56
N THR A 82 14.69 -5.75 6.32
CA THR A 82 15.63 -6.24 7.32
C THR A 82 15.76 -5.21 8.44
N LEU A 83 15.95 -3.94 8.09
CA LEU A 83 16.03 -2.84 9.05
C LEU A 83 14.72 -2.67 9.83
N LEU A 84 13.58 -2.61 9.13
CA LEU A 84 12.27 -2.43 9.75
C LEU A 84 11.96 -3.53 10.78
N ASN A 85 12.29 -4.78 10.46
CA ASN A 85 12.10 -5.89 11.39
C ASN A 85 13.05 -5.83 12.60
N GLN A 86 14.27 -5.32 12.43
CA GLN A 86 15.21 -5.13 13.54
C GLN A 86 14.70 -4.05 14.51
N GLN A 87 14.22 -2.93 14.00
CA GLN A 87 13.62 -1.85 14.80
C GLN A 87 12.40 -2.35 15.58
N HIS A 88 11.55 -3.15 14.92
CA HIS A 88 10.40 -3.78 15.58
C HIS A 88 10.82 -4.73 16.70
N ALA A 89 11.82 -5.58 16.45
CA ALA A 89 12.33 -6.50 17.47
C ALA A 89 13.03 -5.78 18.65
N ALA A 90 13.59 -4.59 18.41
CA ALA A 90 14.17 -3.73 19.43
C ALA A 90 13.12 -3.01 20.29
N GLY A 91 11.85 -3.06 19.90
CA GLY A 91 10.74 -2.42 20.63
C GLY A 91 10.65 -0.92 20.40
N GLU A 92 11.11 -0.42 19.24
CA GLU A 92 10.91 0.99 18.87
C GLU A 92 9.42 1.31 18.77
N GLU A 93 8.98 2.41 19.41
CA GLU A 93 7.57 2.83 19.41
C GLU A 93 7.12 3.29 18.02
N ASP A 94 7.98 4.04 17.33
CA ASP A 94 7.73 4.60 16.00
C ASP A 94 8.77 4.09 15.00
N ILE A 95 8.32 3.37 13.96
CA ILE A 95 9.17 2.83 12.90
C ILE A 95 8.81 3.51 11.58
N LEU A 96 9.72 4.34 11.08
CA LEU A 96 9.54 5.04 9.81
C LEU A 96 9.92 4.13 8.63
N ASN A 97 8.95 3.82 7.77
CA ASN A 97 9.23 3.24 6.47
C ASN A 97 9.34 4.34 5.41
N GLU A 98 10.57 4.72 5.06
CA GLU A 98 10.85 5.77 4.07
C GLU A 98 10.38 5.45 2.65
N ALA A 99 9.94 4.23 2.37
CA ALA A 99 9.39 3.87 1.06
C ALA A 99 7.88 4.11 0.93
N ILE A 100 7.19 4.56 1.99
CA ILE A 100 5.73 4.78 1.98
C ILE A 100 5.41 6.22 2.40
N TRP A 101 4.86 7.00 1.47
CA TRP A 101 4.62 8.43 1.66
C TRP A 101 3.14 8.73 1.54
N LEU A 102 2.58 9.47 2.51
CA LEU A 102 1.23 10.03 2.41
C LEU A 102 1.31 11.46 1.91
N HIS A 103 0.76 11.72 0.74
CA HIS A 103 0.65 13.07 0.20
C HIS A 103 -0.69 13.68 0.54
N ILE A 104 -0.65 14.83 1.20
CA ILE A 104 -1.83 15.63 1.55
C ILE A 104 -1.85 16.87 0.64
N PRO A 105 -2.96 17.13 -0.07
CA PRO A 105 -3.04 18.28 -0.95
C PRO A 105 -2.98 19.58 -0.16
N THR A 106 -2.09 20.48 -0.57
CA THR A 106 -1.98 21.83 0.01
C THR A 106 -3.01 22.77 -0.61
N GLY A 107 -3.63 23.65 0.18
CA GLY A 107 -4.42 24.77 -0.34
C GLY A 107 -5.94 24.63 -0.27
N ALA A 108 -6.47 23.51 0.22
CA ALA A 108 -7.86 23.44 0.67
C ALA A 108 -7.95 24.03 2.08
N ASN A 109 -8.89 24.94 2.34
CA ASN A 109 -9.26 25.27 3.71
C ASN A 109 -9.63 23.96 4.41
N PRO A 110 -8.91 23.54 5.47
CA PRO A 110 -9.20 22.27 6.13
C PRO A 110 -10.67 22.28 6.57
N GLN A 111 -11.45 21.35 6.04
CA GLN A 111 -12.90 21.24 6.31
C GLN A 111 -13.19 20.46 7.60
N ALA A 112 -12.13 19.96 8.24
CA ALA A 112 -12.16 19.30 9.53
C ALA A 112 -10.83 19.52 10.27
N THR A 113 -10.86 19.39 11.59
CA THR A 113 -9.66 19.49 12.42
C THR A 113 -8.79 18.23 12.37
N ALA A 114 -9.40 17.08 12.09
CA ALA A 114 -8.71 15.80 11.93
C ALA A 114 -9.45 14.87 10.97
N TYR A 115 -8.69 13.98 10.33
CA TYR A 115 -9.18 12.94 9.44
C TYR A 115 -8.60 11.59 9.86
N THR A 116 -9.39 10.53 9.75
CA THR A 116 -8.96 9.15 9.98
C THR A 116 -9.27 8.30 8.75
N ALA A 117 -8.47 7.26 8.51
CA ALA A 117 -8.71 6.30 7.45
C ALA A 117 -8.50 4.87 7.95
N THR A 118 -9.31 3.96 7.41
CA THR A 118 -9.09 2.52 7.52
C THR A 118 -8.54 2.01 6.20
N LEU A 119 -7.46 1.24 6.29
CA LEU A 119 -6.86 0.56 5.15
C LEU A 119 -7.40 -0.86 5.06
N THR A 120 -8.23 -1.14 4.06
CA THR A 120 -8.84 -2.47 3.87
C THR A 120 -8.14 -3.22 2.76
N TRP A 121 -7.68 -4.43 3.07
CA TRP A 121 -7.00 -5.32 2.14
C TRP A 121 -7.96 -6.37 1.62
N HIS A 122 -8.06 -6.48 0.31
CA HIS A 122 -8.88 -7.51 -0.34
C HIS A 122 -7.98 -8.51 -1.08
N LEU A 123 -8.09 -9.77 -0.68
CA LEU A 123 -7.49 -10.89 -1.39
C LEU A 123 -8.55 -11.46 -2.33
N SER A 124 -8.44 -11.15 -3.63
CA SER A 124 -9.21 -11.80 -4.67
C SER A 124 -8.45 -13.01 -5.21
N ALA A 125 -9.14 -14.14 -5.35
CA ALA A 125 -8.62 -15.44 -5.79
C ALA A 125 -7.45 -15.98 -4.95
N THR A 126 -7.78 -16.78 -3.93
CA THR A 126 -6.87 -17.83 -3.46
C THR A 126 -6.90 -18.96 -4.49
N PRO A 127 -5.77 -19.37 -5.09
CA PRO A 127 -5.71 -20.60 -5.86
C PRO A 127 -6.26 -21.74 -5.00
N GLY A 128 -7.17 -22.55 -5.56
CA GLY A 128 -7.57 -23.79 -4.88
C GLY A 128 -6.33 -24.67 -4.72
N ASN A 129 -6.11 -25.16 -3.50
CA ASN A 129 -5.01 -26.08 -3.19
C ASN A 129 -5.08 -27.35 -4.04
#